data_AF-A0A090KQE1-F1
#
_entry.id   AF-A0A090KQE1-F1
#
_cell.length_a   1.000
_cell.length_b   1.000
_cell.length_c   1.000
_cell.angle_alpha   90.00
_cell.angle_beta   90.00
_cell.angle_gamma   90.00
#
_symmetry.space_group_name_H-M   'P 1'
#
loop_
_entity.id
_entity.type
_entity.pdbx_description
1 polymer ?
#
loop_
_entity_poly.entity_id
_entity_poly.type
_entity_poly.pdbx_seq_one_letter_code
_entity_poly.pdbx_strand_id
1 'polypeptide(L)'
;MKPKVYIYIFTTISFIFIICLWLIYRNLSYNHNKIIVSNDIIFDDNHIDYKRDILKDQYDPWKSPIKYYVQSPVSAENVKKAIKEITDNTCIQFEEITEFINDTQGLFFKEYTSCSSQIGHVSQNYFQVINLASGCYEKPYLILHEIGHALGLVHEHSRIDRDDYVTINKNNMEAGEEANFKIRNYAFYKNYSTSYDFSALMHYGPYDFSTFWKGIFGYKVIESKLEREYDLMMGQRKKMTFNEYKQINLCYCNSCNWVNNTTGKRIRKTASTTSCKNGGYPDFNDCSKCICPTGYTGNFCEKIITSDEKCGPTSFNVNKTGTPIILQDKMNCYIFLKADSNKKISLQITYVNAPHNGDTCTEDIAYQVKYRKDKGATGLLLCGHHQKFITLKSESNSILLFYKGISGHSLMTFTFKQAD
;
A
#
# COMPACT_ATOMS: atom_id res chain seq x y z
N MET A 1 -15.58 58.15 -7.83
CA MET A 1 -15.68 57.08 -8.87
C MET A 1 -17.15 56.71 -9.05
N LYS A 2 -17.64 56.69 -10.29
CA LYS A 2 -19.08 56.51 -10.58
C LYS A 2 -19.53 55.06 -10.26
N PRO A 3 -20.71 54.82 -9.68
CA PRO A 3 -21.22 53.50 -9.31
C PRO A 3 -21.23 52.49 -10.47
N LYS A 4 -21.33 52.98 -11.72
CA LYS A 4 -21.22 52.17 -12.94
C LYS A 4 -19.88 51.45 -13.09
N VAL A 5 -18.78 52.02 -12.60
CA VAL A 5 -17.43 51.41 -12.67
C VAL A 5 -17.33 50.23 -11.70
N TYR A 6 -17.95 50.33 -10.52
CA TYR A 6 -17.94 49.27 -9.52
C TYR A 6 -18.75 48.04 -9.97
N ILE A 7 -19.89 48.28 -10.61
CA ILE A 7 -20.71 47.21 -11.20
C ILE A 7 -19.90 46.48 -12.29
N TYR A 8 -19.21 47.23 -13.17
CA TYR A 8 -18.40 46.63 -14.22
C TYR A 8 -17.28 45.76 -13.66
N ILE A 9 -16.53 46.26 -12.66
CA ILE A 9 -15.45 45.53 -11.99
C ILE A 9 -15.99 44.28 -11.27
N PHE A 10 -17.12 44.38 -10.58
CA PHE A 10 -17.72 43.24 -9.90
C PHE A 10 -18.18 42.17 -10.89
N THR A 11 -18.84 42.56 -11.99
CA THR A 11 -19.27 41.61 -13.03
C THR A 11 -18.11 40.93 -13.74
N THR A 12 -17.01 41.64 -14.00
CA THR A 12 -15.83 41.04 -14.64
C THR A 12 -15.11 40.09 -13.69
N ILE A 13 -14.95 40.44 -12.41
CA ILE A 13 -14.37 39.54 -11.39
C ILE A 13 -15.24 38.30 -11.22
N SER A 14 -16.57 38.43 -11.10
CA SER A 14 -17.47 37.28 -11.02
C SER A 14 -17.41 36.40 -12.26
N PHE A 15 -17.32 36.99 -13.46
CA PHE A 15 -17.22 36.22 -14.70
C PHE A 15 -15.88 35.47 -14.81
N ILE A 16 -14.77 36.10 -14.42
CA ILE A 16 -13.45 35.44 -14.32
C ILE A 16 -13.50 34.32 -13.28
N PHE A 17 -14.14 34.54 -12.13
CA PHE A 17 -14.27 33.52 -11.09
C PHE A 17 -15.12 32.34 -11.57
N ILE A 18 -16.20 32.57 -12.32
CA ILE A 18 -17.03 31.54 -12.95
C ILE A 18 -16.23 30.77 -14.02
N ILE A 19 -15.42 31.44 -14.84
CA ILE A 19 -14.56 30.78 -15.83
C ILE A 19 -13.47 29.96 -15.12
N CYS A 20 -12.85 30.48 -14.07
CA CYS A 20 -11.89 29.73 -13.26
C CYS A 20 -12.53 28.51 -12.61
N LEU A 21 -13.72 28.66 -12.00
CA LEU A 21 -14.49 27.55 -11.45
C LEU A 21 -14.90 26.55 -12.52
N TRP A 22 -15.24 26.99 -13.73
CA TRP A 22 -15.60 26.12 -14.84
C TRP A 22 -14.37 25.38 -15.41
N LEU A 23 -13.21 26.04 -15.49
CA LEU A 23 -11.95 25.40 -15.89
C LEU A 23 -11.46 24.41 -14.82
N ILE A 24 -11.61 24.74 -13.54
CA ILE A 24 -11.37 23.85 -12.41
C ILE A 24 -12.35 22.66 -12.47
N TYR A 25 -13.65 22.90 -12.71
CA TYR A 25 -14.67 21.86 -12.88
C TYR A 25 -14.35 20.95 -14.07
N ARG A 26 -13.93 21.50 -15.22
CA ARG A 26 -13.59 20.73 -16.41
C ARG A 26 -12.33 19.88 -16.21
N ASN A 27 -11.31 20.40 -15.52
CA ASN A 27 -10.12 19.63 -15.16
C ASN A 27 -10.40 18.60 -14.05
N LEU A 28 -11.32 18.88 -13.12
CA LEU A 28 -11.78 17.92 -12.10
C LEU A 28 -12.69 16.83 -12.67
N SER A 29 -13.51 17.15 -13.67
CA SER A 29 -14.40 16.18 -14.33
C SER A 29 -13.63 15.10 -15.09
N TYR A 30 -12.38 15.33 -15.46
CA TYR A 30 -11.50 14.30 -16.03
C TYR A 30 -10.98 13.31 -14.94
N ASN A 31 -11.04 13.69 -13.66
CA ASN A 31 -10.71 12.84 -12.51
C ASN A 31 -11.94 12.20 -11.84
N HIS A 32 -13.15 12.42 -12.37
CA HIS A 32 -14.38 11.83 -11.86
C HIS A 32 -14.69 10.44 -12.43
N ASN A 33 -13.66 9.63 -12.73
CA ASN A 33 -13.83 8.19 -12.55
C ASN A 33 -13.83 7.92 -11.04
N LYS A 34 -14.95 8.30 -10.38
CA LYS A 34 -15.29 7.88 -9.02
C LYS A 34 -15.35 6.36 -9.13
N ILE A 35 -14.25 5.68 -8.84
CA ILE A 35 -14.23 4.24 -8.66
C ILE A 35 -14.99 4.03 -7.37
N ILE A 36 -16.30 3.89 -7.49
CA ILE A 36 -17.14 3.46 -6.40
C ILE A 36 -16.72 2.02 -6.15
N VAL A 37 -15.91 1.80 -5.12
CA VAL A 37 -15.70 0.46 -4.54
C VAL A 37 -16.88 0.26 -3.59
N SER A 38 -18.08 -0.01 -4.14
CA SER A 38 -19.27 -0.25 -3.32
C SER A 38 -19.58 -1.73 -3.22
N ASN A 39 -19.87 -2.13 -1.99
CA ASN A 39 -20.51 -3.37 -1.55
C ASN A 39 -19.61 -4.60 -1.43
N ASP A 40 -18.70 -4.53 -0.46
CA ASP A 40 -18.30 -5.74 0.23
C ASP A 40 -19.39 -6.13 1.24
N ILE A 41 -19.85 -7.39 1.14
CA ILE A 41 -20.95 -7.93 1.94
C ILE A 41 -20.63 -7.81 3.44
N ILE A 42 -21.55 -7.20 4.18
CA ILE A 42 -21.50 -7.05 5.64
C ILE A 42 -21.84 -8.40 6.27
N PHE A 43 -20.90 -8.99 7.01
CA PHE A 43 -21.21 -10.01 8.02
C PHE A 43 -21.11 -9.35 9.42
N ASP A 44 -21.79 -9.83 10.43
CA ASP A 44 -21.68 -9.30 11.81
C ASP A 44 -21.48 -10.46 12.77
N ASP A 45 -20.39 -10.44 13.56
CA ASP A 45 -20.30 -11.21 14.80
C ASP A 45 -19.18 -10.68 15.72
N ASN A 46 -19.42 -10.73 17.03
CA ASN A 46 -18.73 -10.01 18.09
C ASN A 46 -17.70 -10.87 18.83
N HIS A 47 -16.42 -10.91 18.43
CA HIS A 47 -15.36 -11.40 19.34
C HIS A 47 -14.00 -10.71 19.10
N ILE A 48 -13.40 -10.20 20.19
CA ILE A 48 -12.19 -9.36 20.24
C ILE A 48 -10.90 -10.19 20.28
N ASP A 49 -9.84 -9.55 19.75
CA ASP A 49 -8.40 -9.84 19.75
C ASP A 49 -7.81 -10.55 18.52
N TYR A 50 -6.59 -10.10 18.17
CA TYR A 50 -5.71 -10.42 17.01
C TYR A 50 -5.89 -9.54 15.75
N LYS A 51 -4.78 -8.94 15.25
CA LYS A 51 -4.71 -8.19 13.97
C LYS A 51 -5.09 -9.09 12.79
N ARG A 52 -5.96 -8.70 11.88
CA ARG A 52 -6.63 -9.60 10.91
C ARG A 52 -6.50 -8.98 9.53
N ASP A 53 -5.76 -9.64 8.63
CA ASP A 53 -5.30 -8.98 7.39
C ASP A 53 -5.70 -9.71 6.10
N ILE A 54 -5.99 -11.02 6.16
CA ILE A 54 -6.42 -11.81 5.00
C ILE A 54 -7.41 -12.90 5.43
N LEU A 55 -8.50 -13.05 4.70
CA LEU A 55 -9.50 -14.09 4.88
C LEU A 55 -8.99 -15.39 4.24
N LYS A 56 -8.90 -16.45 5.03
CA LYS A 56 -8.66 -17.80 4.53
C LYS A 56 -9.71 -18.73 5.10
N ASP A 57 -10.65 -19.15 4.25
CA ASP A 57 -11.46 -20.32 4.57
C ASP A 57 -10.59 -21.58 4.40
N GLN A 58 -10.44 -22.35 5.46
CA GLN A 58 -9.67 -23.61 5.45
C GLN A 58 -10.48 -24.77 4.88
N TYR A 59 -11.80 -24.66 4.89
CA TYR A 59 -12.73 -25.69 4.44
C TYR A 59 -13.07 -25.52 2.96
N ASP A 60 -12.98 -24.29 2.44
CA ASP A 60 -13.24 -24.02 1.03
C ASP A 60 -12.17 -23.13 0.37
N PRO A 61 -10.93 -23.64 0.17
CA PRO A 61 -9.86 -22.88 -0.48
C PRO A 61 -9.96 -22.91 -2.01
N TRP A 62 -9.33 -21.90 -2.64
CA TRP A 62 -9.05 -21.92 -4.08
C TRP A 62 -8.26 -23.17 -4.49
N LYS A 63 -8.70 -23.84 -5.55
CA LYS A 63 -7.99 -24.92 -6.24
C LYS A 63 -7.05 -24.32 -7.27
N SER A 64 -5.81 -24.82 -7.30
CA SER A 64 -4.79 -24.37 -8.26
C SER A 64 -4.75 -25.30 -9.48
N PRO A 65 -4.62 -24.77 -10.72
CA PRO A 65 -4.65 -23.34 -11.06
C PRO A 65 -6.07 -22.76 -10.93
N ILE A 66 -6.18 -21.48 -10.56
CA ILE A 66 -7.45 -20.75 -10.53
C ILE A 66 -7.86 -20.42 -11.96
N LYS A 67 -8.98 -20.98 -12.41
CA LYS A 67 -9.52 -20.68 -13.74
C LYS A 67 -10.00 -19.25 -13.82
N TYR A 68 -9.87 -18.61 -14.98
CA TYR A 68 -10.45 -17.29 -15.19
C TYR A 68 -10.97 -17.08 -16.62
N TYR A 69 -12.04 -16.27 -16.72
CA TYR A 69 -12.65 -15.86 -17.97
C TYR A 69 -12.78 -14.33 -18.00
N VAL A 70 -12.47 -13.73 -19.15
CA VAL A 70 -12.57 -12.27 -19.35
C VAL A 70 -13.63 -11.96 -20.40
N GLN A 71 -14.70 -11.30 -19.98
CA GLN A 71 -15.75 -10.83 -20.89
C GLN A 71 -15.45 -9.42 -21.41
N SER A 72 -15.47 -9.26 -22.73
CA SER A 72 -15.45 -7.94 -23.39
C SER A 72 -16.56 -7.04 -22.84
N PRO A 73 -16.31 -5.76 -22.54
CA PRO A 73 -15.15 -4.95 -22.96
C PRO A 73 -13.96 -4.93 -22.00
N VAL A 74 -13.93 -5.77 -20.96
CA VAL A 74 -12.78 -5.83 -20.03
C VAL A 74 -11.49 -6.18 -20.80
N SER A 75 -10.44 -5.40 -20.58
CA SER A 75 -9.14 -5.61 -21.23
C SER A 75 -8.47 -6.90 -20.74
N ALA A 76 -8.50 -7.94 -21.57
CA ALA A 76 -7.80 -9.20 -21.31
C ALA A 76 -6.28 -8.99 -21.13
N GLU A 77 -5.69 -8.01 -21.82
CA GLU A 77 -4.28 -7.66 -21.65
C GLU A 77 -3.97 -7.16 -20.23
N ASN A 78 -4.81 -6.26 -19.69
CA ASN A 78 -4.62 -5.74 -18.34
C ASN A 78 -4.93 -6.78 -17.27
N VAL A 79 -5.91 -7.66 -17.49
CA VAL A 79 -6.16 -8.82 -16.61
C VAL A 79 -4.92 -9.72 -16.59
N LYS A 80 -4.33 -10.04 -17.75
CA LYS A 80 -3.10 -10.83 -17.83
C LYS A 80 -1.92 -10.17 -17.11
N LYS A 81 -1.75 -8.86 -17.23
CA LYS A 81 -0.73 -8.10 -16.47
C LYS A 81 -0.96 -8.22 -14.95
N ALA A 82 -2.19 -8.05 -14.49
CA ALA A 82 -2.54 -8.17 -13.07
C ALA A 82 -2.32 -9.60 -12.54
N ILE A 83 -2.74 -10.61 -13.30
CA ILE A 83 -2.48 -12.02 -12.97
C ILE A 83 -0.98 -12.30 -12.92
N LYS A 84 -0.21 -11.76 -13.87
CA LYS A 84 1.25 -11.94 -13.91
C LYS A 84 1.92 -11.41 -12.64
N GLU A 85 1.48 -10.26 -12.11
CA GLU A 85 1.97 -9.73 -10.83
C GLU A 85 1.78 -10.72 -9.68
N ILE A 86 0.64 -11.43 -9.62
CA ILE A 86 0.42 -12.48 -8.62
C ILE A 86 1.30 -13.71 -8.88
N THR A 87 1.37 -14.20 -10.12
CA THR A 87 2.12 -15.43 -10.45
C THR A 87 3.63 -15.26 -10.31
N ASP A 88 4.16 -14.05 -10.54
CA ASP A 88 5.58 -13.74 -10.41
C ASP A 88 6.02 -13.66 -8.93
N ASN A 89 5.10 -13.25 -8.05
CA ASN A 89 5.41 -12.96 -6.64
C ASN A 89 4.84 -13.98 -5.66
N THR A 90 4.10 -14.99 -6.14
CA THR A 90 3.46 -16.01 -5.29
C THR A 90 3.45 -17.38 -5.98
N CYS A 91 3.10 -18.43 -5.23
CA CYS A 91 2.90 -19.77 -5.79
C CYS A 91 1.56 -19.94 -6.54
N ILE A 92 0.66 -18.95 -6.49
CA ILE A 92 -0.67 -19.06 -7.07
C ILE A 92 -0.55 -19.06 -8.60
N GLN A 93 -1.24 -20.01 -9.24
CA GLN A 93 -1.27 -20.15 -10.70
C GLN A 93 -2.68 -19.90 -11.21
N PHE A 94 -2.78 -19.43 -12.45
CA PHE A 94 -4.04 -19.14 -13.12
C PHE A 94 -4.11 -19.82 -14.48
N GLU A 95 -5.32 -20.18 -14.90
CA GLU A 95 -5.61 -20.80 -16.20
C GLU A 95 -6.68 -19.99 -16.93
N GLU A 96 -6.37 -19.45 -18.10
CA GLU A 96 -7.35 -18.75 -18.93
C GLU A 96 -8.24 -19.77 -19.63
N ILE A 97 -9.56 -19.61 -19.51
CA ILE A 97 -10.52 -20.40 -20.28
C ILE A 97 -11.13 -19.56 -21.41
N THR A 98 -11.37 -20.18 -22.57
CA THR A 98 -11.94 -19.51 -23.74
C THR A 98 -13.45 -19.62 -23.82
N GLU A 99 -14.03 -20.65 -23.19
CA GLU A 99 -15.47 -20.89 -23.13
C GLU A 99 -15.94 -20.80 -21.68
N PHE A 100 -16.90 -19.91 -21.43
CA PHE A 100 -17.42 -19.71 -20.09
C PHE A 100 -18.49 -20.75 -19.75
N ILE A 101 -18.15 -21.68 -18.85
CA ILE A 101 -19.07 -22.65 -18.26
C ILE A 101 -19.06 -22.44 -16.75
N ASN A 102 -20.21 -22.12 -16.18
CA ASN A 102 -20.34 -21.74 -14.77
C ASN A 102 -20.65 -22.94 -13.86
N ASP A 103 -19.81 -23.98 -13.92
CA ASP A 103 -19.97 -25.26 -13.22
C ASP A 103 -18.81 -25.60 -12.28
N THR A 104 -17.83 -24.71 -12.18
CA THR A 104 -16.64 -24.87 -11.35
C THR A 104 -16.19 -23.52 -10.79
N GLN A 105 -15.30 -23.55 -9.80
CA GLN A 105 -14.70 -22.33 -9.27
C GLN A 105 -13.78 -21.65 -10.28
N GLY A 106 -13.75 -20.33 -10.22
CA GLY A 106 -12.88 -19.49 -11.02
C GLY A 106 -13.23 -18.03 -10.87
N LEU A 107 -12.52 -17.17 -11.59
CA LEU A 107 -12.76 -15.73 -11.62
C LEU A 107 -13.38 -15.31 -12.94
N PHE A 108 -14.55 -14.68 -12.86
CA PHE A 108 -15.23 -14.13 -14.02
C PHE A 108 -15.11 -12.60 -14.02
N PHE A 109 -14.27 -12.06 -14.89
CA PHE A 109 -14.10 -10.62 -15.05
C PHE A 109 -15.12 -10.07 -16.03
N LYS A 110 -15.94 -9.11 -15.58
CA LYS A 110 -16.96 -8.46 -16.42
C LYS A 110 -17.07 -6.97 -16.14
N GLU A 111 -17.60 -6.23 -17.11
CA GLU A 111 -17.92 -4.83 -16.94
C GLU A 111 -19.09 -4.64 -15.96
N TYR A 112 -19.00 -3.62 -15.12
CA TYR A 112 -20.09 -3.15 -14.27
C TYR A 112 -19.97 -1.65 -13.99
N THR A 113 -20.85 -1.10 -13.15
CA THR A 113 -20.82 0.33 -12.78
C THR A 113 -19.79 0.65 -11.69
N SER A 114 -19.34 -0.36 -10.96
CA SER A 114 -18.40 -0.27 -9.84
C SER A 114 -17.30 -1.32 -9.96
N CYS A 115 -16.21 -1.12 -9.23
CA CYS A 115 -15.13 -2.11 -9.13
C CYS A 115 -15.28 -2.82 -7.79
N SER A 116 -15.43 -4.14 -7.83
CA SER A 116 -15.68 -4.94 -6.63
C SER A 116 -15.40 -6.41 -6.87
N SER A 117 -14.98 -7.10 -5.81
CA SER A 117 -14.84 -8.54 -5.76
C SER A 117 -15.23 -9.04 -4.37
N GLN A 118 -15.76 -10.26 -4.30
CA GLN A 118 -15.94 -10.89 -2.99
C GLN A 118 -14.58 -11.16 -2.35
N ILE A 119 -14.54 -11.11 -1.02
CA ILE A 119 -13.31 -11.35 -0.27
C ILE A 119 -13.15 -12.83 0.00
N GLY A 120 -12.06 -13.41 -0.48
CA GLY A 120 -11.78 -14.84 -0.41
C GLY A 120 -12.55 -15.67 -1.44
N HIS A 121 -12.34 -16.98 -1.39
CA HIS A 121 -13.07 -17.94 -2.21
C HIS A 121 -14.50 -18.13 -1.68
N VAL A 122 -15.48 -18.11 -2.58
CA VAL A 122 -16.92 -18.17 -2.21
C VAL A 122 -17.57 -19.53 -2.48
N SER A 123 -17.17 -20.25 -3.53
CA SER A 123 -17.86 -21.48 -3.93
C SER A 123 -17.06 -22.33 -4.91
N GLN A 124 -17.07 -23.65 -4.69
CA GLN A 124 -16.46 -24.62 -5.62
C GLN A 124 -17.22 -24.84 -6.92
N ASN A 125 -18.48 -24.41 -6.98
CA ASN A 125 -19.45 -24.86 -7.99
C ASN A 125 -19.72 -23.80 -9.07
N TYR A 126 -19.21 -22.58 -8.91
CA TYR A 126 -19.44 -21.51 -9.86
C TYR A 126 -18.32 -20.46 -9.81
N PHE A 127 -18.16 -19.72 -10.89
CA PHE A 127 -17.23 -18.62 -11.00
C PHE A 127 -17.68 -17.44 -10.13
N GLN A 128 -16.77 -16.94 -9.32
CA GLN A 128 -16.93 -15.68 -8.61
C GLN A 128 -16.72 -14.50 -9.56
N VAL A 129 -17.62 -13.54 -9.51
CA VAL A 129 -17.57 -12.36 -10.36
C VAL A 129 -16.61 -11.31 -9.80
N ILE A 130 -15.74 -10.79 -10.66
CA ILE A 130 -15.00 -9.55 -10.46
C ILE A 130 -15.63 -8.49 -11.36
N ASN A 131 -16.32 -7.53 -10.73
CA ASN A 131 -16.93 -6.40 -11.41
C ASN A 131 -15.88 -5.33 -11.65
N LEU A 132 -15.82 -4.78 -12.86
CA LEU A 132 -14.89 -3.73 -13.23
C LEU A 132 -15.62 -2.61 -13.96
N ALA A 133 -15.60 -1.41 -13.40
CA ALA A 133 -15.95 -0.21 -14.15
C ALA A 133 -14.92 0.10 -15.24
N SER A 134 -15.29 0.94 -16.20
CA SER A 134 -14.41 1.37 -17.30
C SER A 134 -13.05 1.89 -16.84
N GLY A 135 -13.05 2.75 -15.81
CA GLY A 135 -11.82 3.26 -15.21
C GLY A 135 -10.93 2.20 -14.52
N CYS A 136 -11.44 1.01 -14.24
CA CYS A 136 -10.71 -0.08 -13.59
C CYS A 136 -10.13 -1.07 -14.58
N TYR A 137 -10.90 -1.56 -15.56
CA TYR A 137 -10.36 -2.54 -16.50
C TYR A 137 -9.26 -1.98 -17.42
N GLU A 138 -9.15 -0.66 -17.53
CA GLU A 138 -8.05 0.01 -18.25
C GLU A 138 -6.73 0.07 -17.46
N LYS A 139 -6.75 -0.25 -16.15
CA LYS A 139 -5.58 -0.11 -15.27
C LYS A 139 -5.28 -1.44 -14.56
N PRO A 140 -4.16 -2.11 -14.87
CA PRO A 140 -3.88 -3.45 -14.34
C PRO A 140 -3.82 -3.49 -12.80
N TYR A 141 -3.36 -2.42 -12.14
CA TYR A 141 -3.27 -2.40 -10.67
C TYR A 141 -4.63 -2.22 -9.96
N LEU A 142 -5.67 -1.73 -10.64
CA LEU A 142 -7.02 -1.77 -10.10
C LEU A 142 -7.62 -3.17 -10.21
N ILE A 143 -7.35 -3.86 -11.33
CA ILE A 143 -7.71 -5.28 -11.46
C ILE A 143 -6.96 -6.11 -10.42
N LEU A 144 -5.67 -5.82 -10.17
CA LEU A 144 -4.87 -6.48 -9.14
C LEU A 144 -5.44 -6.28 -7.73
N HIS A 145 -6.00 -5.10 -7.43
CA HIS A 145 -6.71 -4.84 -6.17
C HIS A 145 -7.91 -5.80 -6.02
N GLU A 146 -8.73 -5.94 -7.06
CA GLU A 146 -9.90 -6.85 -7.03
C GLU A 146 -9.50 -8.34 -6.98
N ILE A 147 -8.40 -8.72 -7.63
CA ILE A 147 -7.81 -10.05 -7.47
C ILE A 147 -7.31 -10.24 -6.03
N GLY A 148 -6.71 -9.21 -5.43
CA GLY A 148 -6.32 -9.20 -4.01
C GLY A 148 -7.50 -9.52 -3.09
N HIS A 149 -8.66 -8.89 -3.32
CA HIS A 149 -9.91 -9.24 -2.64
C HIS A 149 -10.31 -10.70 -2.86
N ALA A 150 -10.34 -11.19 -4.10
CA ALA A 150 -10.67 -12.59 -4.38
C ALA A 150 -9.73 -13.58 -3.67
N LEU A 151 -8.46 -13.20 -3.49
CA LEU A 151 -7.47 -13.97 -2.72
C LEU A 151 -7.59 -13.78 -1.20
N GLY A 152 -8.51 -12.95 -0.73
CA GLY A 152 -8.87 -12.78 0.67
C GLY A 152 -8.34 -11.51 1.33
N LEU A 153 -7.58 -10.67 0.63
CA LEU A 153 -7.09 -9.42 1.21
C LEU A 153 -8.27 -8.49 1.49
N VAL A 154 -8.23 -7.83 2.64
CA VAL A 154 -9.17 -6.76 2.99
C VAL A 154 -8.54 -5.41 2.71
N HIS A 155 -9.35 -4.36 2.70
CA HIS A 155 -8.78 -3.02 2.73
C HIS A 155 -7.93 -2.82 3.98
N GLU A 156 -6.77 -2.20 3.80
CA GLU A 156 -5.81 -2.00 4.90
C GLU A 156 -6.42 -1.13 6.02
N HIS A 157 -7.24 -0.13 5.66
CA HIS A 157 -7.96 0.71 6.63
C HIS A 157 -9.12 0.00 7.33
N SER A 158 -9.46 -1.23 6.93
CA SER A 158 -10.49 -2.06 7.58
C SER A 158 -9.90 -3.04 8.59
N ARG A 159 -8.58 -3.05 8.79
CA ARG A 159 -7.91 -3.85 9.81
C ARG A 159 -8.41 -3.50 11.22
N ILE A 160 -8.42 -4.49 12.10
CA ILE A 160 -8.78 -4.30 13.51
C ILE A 160 -7.82 -3.39 14.28
N ASP A 161 -6.56 -3.28 13.86
CA ASP A 161 -5.59 -2.36 14.47
C ASP A 161 -5.50 -1.01 13.74
N ARG A 162 -6.39 -0.72 12.78
CA ARG A 162 -6.31 0.51 11.97
C ARG A 162 -6.40 1.79 12.81
N ASP A 163 -7.14 1.77 13.92
CA ASP A 163 -7.28 2.93 14.81
C ASP A 163 -5.98 3.27 15.57
N ASP A 164 -4.94 2.43 15.54
CA ASP A 164 -3.60 2.79 16.03
C ASP A 164 -2.83 3.66 15.01
N TYR A 165 -3.25 3.66 13.74
CA TYR A 165 -2.50 4.25 12.62
C TYR A 165 -3.23 5.38 11.91
N VAL A 166 -4.56 5.32 11.83
CA VAL A 166 -5.38 6.31 11.13
C VAL A 166 -6.58 6.74 11.97
N THR A 167 -7.10 7.93 11.65
CA THR A 167 -8.36 8.47 12.15
C THR A 167 -9.35 8.55 10.99
N ILE A 168 -10.59 8.09 11.23
CA ILE A 168 -11.69 8.21 10.27
C ILE A 168 -12.58 9.40 10.64
N ASN A 169 -12.46 10.48 9.87
CA ASN A 169 -13.20 11.73 10.05
C ASN A 169 -14.58 11.65 9.39
N LYS A 170 -15.55 11.02 10.06
CA LYS A 170 -16.92 10.83 9.55
C LYS A 170 -17.60 12.12 9.10
N ASN A 171 -17.33 13.26 9.75
CA ASN A 171 -17.90 14.56 9.38
C ASN A 171 -17.43 15.09 8.02
N ASN A 172 -16.40 14.49 7.42
CA ASN A 172 -15.90 14.87 6.10
C ASN A 172 -16.46 13.96 4.99
N MET A 173 -17.13 12.87 5.38
CA MET A 173 -17.63 11.80 4.50
C MET A 173 -19.03 12.09 3.95
N GLU A 174 -19.35 11.57 2.76
CA GLU A 174 -20.71 11.50 2.24
C GLU A 174 -21.60 10.64 3.15
N ALA A 175 -22.84 11.07 3.39
CA ALA A 175 -23.75 10.38 4.29
C ALA A 175 -24.12 8.99 3.74
N GLY A 176 -24.03 7.95 4.58
CA GLY A 176 -24.32 6.57 4.20
C GLY A 176 -23.08 5.74 3.85
N GLU A 177 -21.91 6.38 3.69
CA GLU A 177 -20.67 5.70 3.32
C GLU A 177 -19.91 5.10 4.53
N GLU A 178 -20.44 5.23 5.75
CA GLU A 178 -19.78 4.77 6.97
C GLU A 178 -19.53 3.26 6.98
N ALA A 179 -20.34 2.50 6.24
CA ALA A 179 -20.17 1.06 6.08
C ALA A 179 -18.83 0.67 5.44
N ASN A 180 -18.30 1.48 4.52
CA ASN A 180 -17.02 1.23 3.83
C ASN A 180 -15.79 1.36 4.77
N PHE A 181 -15.99 1.92 5.96
CA PHE A 181 -14.94 2.14 6.95
C PHE A 181 -15.14 1.28 8.21
N LYS A 182 -16.01 0.27 8.16
CA LYS A 182 -16.14 -0.69 9.25
C LYS A 182 -14.88 -1.51 9.41
N ILE A 183 -14.44 -1.67 10.66
CA ILE A 183 -13.39 -2.63 11.01
C ILE A 183 -13.94 -4.04 10.75
N ARG A 184 -13.14 -4.89 10.11
CA ARG A 184 -13.47 -6.30 9.92
C ARG A 184 -12.92 -7.14 11.05
N ASN A 185 -13.82 -7.71 11.85
CA ASN A 185 -13.47 -8.49 13.03
C ASN A 185 -14.07 -9.90 12.99
N TYR A 186 -13.60 -10.80 12.10
CA TYR A 186 -14.12 -12.18 12.01
C TYR A 186 -13.08 -13.26 12.28
N ALA A 187 -13.47 -14.37 12.90
CA ALA A 187 -12.54 -15.39 13.41
C ALA A 187 -11.70 -16.08 12.31
N PHE A 188 -12.16 -16.04 11.06
CA PHE A 188 -11.52 -16.64 9.90
C PHE A 188 -10.37 -15.80 9.30
N TYR A 189 -10.22 -14.54 9.71
CA TYR A 189 -9.09 -13.73 9.27
C TYR A 189 -7.83 -14.15 10.03
N LYS A 190 -6.75 -14.38 9.28
CA LYS A 190 -5.46 -14.77 9.86
C LYS A 190 -4.53 -13.57 9.98
N ASN A 191 -3.68 -13.64 11.01
CA ASN A 191 -2.63 -12.67 11.28
C ASN A 191 -1.29 -13.23 10.81
N TYR A 192 -0.64 -12.52 9.91
CA TYR A 192 0.65 -12.92 9.37
C TYR A 192 1.83 -12.06 9.87
N SER A 193 1.57 -11.31 10.95
CA SER A 193 2.50 -10.46 11.67
C SER A 193 3.12 -9.40 10.78
N THR A 194 2.31 -8.84 9.88
CA THR A 194 2.64 -7.65 9.09
C THR A 194 2.16 -6.42 9.84
N SER A 195 3.00 -5.38 9.82
CA SER A 195 2.61 -4.06 10.31
C SER A 195 1.70 -3.37 9.29
N TYR A 196 0.84 -2.45 9.78
CA TYR A 196 -0.02 -1.60 8.96
C TYR A 196 0.78 -0.89 7.87
N ASP A 197 0.34 -0.97 6.62
CA ASP A 197 1.05 -0.41 5.47
C ASP A 197 0.22 0.68 4.76
N PHE A 198 0.56 1.94 5.03
CA PHE A 198 -0.10 3.11 4.42
C PHE A 198 0.00 3.13 2.89
N SER A 199 0.97 2.42 2.30
CA SER A 199 1.14 2.33 0.85
C SER A 199 0.53 1.06 0.25
N ALA A 200 -0.18 0.22 1.02
CA ALA A 200 -0.85 -0.97 0.51
C ALA A 200 -1.74 -0.64 -0.69
N LEU A 201 -1.73 -1.50 -1.71
CA LEU A 201 -2.66 -1.39 -2.84
C LEU A 201 -4.11 -1.48 -2.37
N MET A 202 -4.33 -2.24 -1.29
CA MET A 202 -5.62 -2.34 -0.60
C MET A 202 -5.97 -1.12 0.27
N HIS A 203 -5.15 -0.08 0.35
CA HIS A 203 -5.46 1.12 1.15
C HIS A 203 -6.27 2.15 0.34
N TYR A 204 -7.36 2.67 0.94
CA TYR A 204 -8.08 3.83 0.41
C TYR A 204 -7.27 5.12 0.48
N GLY A 205 -7.58 6.08 -0.39
CA GLY A 205 -7.00 7.42 -0.36
C GLY A 205 -7.52 8.26 0.81
N PRO A 206 -6.83 9.36 1.16
CA PRO A 206 -7.24 10.25 2.25
C PRO A 206 -8.63 10.89 2.06
N TYR A 207 -9.06 11.04 0.81
CA TYR A 207 -10.29 11.75 0.42
C TYR A 207 -11.38 10.81 -0.12
N ASP A 208 -11.16 9.49 -0.08
CA ASP A 208 -12.15 8.54 -0.53
C ASP A 208 -13.45 8.72 0.26
N PHE A 209 -14.57 8.78 -0.44
CA PHE A 209 -15.91 9.05 0.10
C PHE A 209 -16.07 10.42 0.79
N SER A 210 -15.17 11.39 0.53
CA SER A 210 -15.31 12.76 1.03
C SER A 210 -16.44 13.50 0.30
N THR A 211 -17.18 14.35 1.02
CA THR A 211 -18.13 15.26 0.35
C THR A 211 -17.38 16.22 -0.57
N PHE A 212 -18.00 16.62 -1.67
CA PHE A 212 -17.39 17.52 -2.67
C PHE A 212 -16.72 18.75 -2.04
N TRP A 213 -17.44 19.48 -1.18
CA TRP A 213 -16.90 20.68 -0.52
C TRP A 213 -15.76 20.35 0.43
N LYS A 214 -15.85 19.26 1.20
CA LYS A 214 -14.81 18.86 2.13
C LYS A 214 -13.52 18.47 1.41
N GLY A 215 -13.64 17.70 0.32
CA GLY A 215 -12.52 17.35 -0.55
C GLY A 215 -11.83 18.58 -1.15
N ILE A 216 -12.60 19.54 -1.70
CA ILE A 216 -12.04 20.79 -2.26
C ILE A 216 -11.25 21.60 -1.23
N PHE A 217 -11.72 21.66 0.01
CA PHE A 217 -11.03 22.40 1.07
C PHE A 217 -9.94 21.57 1.79
N GLY A 218 -9.60 20.38 1.29
CA GLY A 218 -8.52 19.55 1.83
C GLY A 218 -8.86 18.85 3.15
N TYR A 219 -10.15 18.70 3.47
CA TYR A 219 -10.60 17.93 4.64
C TYR A 219 -10.63 16.44 4.31
N LYS A 220 -9.69 15.70 4.89
CA LYS A 220 -9.51 14.27 4.69
C LYS A 220 -10.53 13.45 5.48
N VAL A 221 -10.99 12.36 4.90
CA VAL A 221 -11.78 11.32 5.57
C VAL A 221 -10.86 10.38 6.34
N ILE A 222 -9.70 10.01 5.78
CA ILE A 222 -8.68 9.20 6.43
C ILE A 222 -7.44 10.05 6.69
N GLU A 223 -6.98 10.10 7.93
CA GLU A 223 -5.79 10.86 8.33
C GLU A 223 -4.86 10.02 9.21
N SER A 224 -3.56 10.04 8.89
CA SER A 224 -2.52 9.36 9.65
C SER A 224 -2.39 9.93 11.06
N LYS A 225 -2.22 9.02 12.04
CA LYS A 225 -1.83 9.35 13.43
C LYS A 225 -0.30 9.45 13.61
N LEU A 226 0.46 9.06 12.58
CA LEU A 226 1.92 9.23 12.53
C LEU A 226 2.26 10.57 11.85
N GLU A 227 3.37 10.64 11.13
CA GLU A 227 3.71 11.81 10.32
C GLU A 227 2.68 12.04 9.20
N ARG A 228 2.36 13.30 8.91
CA ARG A 228 1.41 13.70 7.85
C ARG A 228 1.84 13.21 6.46
N GLU A 229 3.13 12.98 6.25
CA GLU A 229 3.67 12.47 4.99
C GLU A 229 3.15 11.06 4.66
N TYR A 230 2.70 10.29 5.67
CA TYR A 230 1.98 9.04 5.43
C TYR A 230 0.64 9.23 4.70
N ASP A 231 0.00 10.41 4.84
CA ASP A 231 -1.25 10.68 4.11
C ASP A 231 -1.04 10.66 2.60
N LEU A 232 0.14 11.08 2.14
CA LEU A 232 0.48 11.12 0.72
C LEU A 232 0.76 9.72 0.16
N MET A 233 0.91 8.69 1.00
CA MET A 233 1.16 7.31 0.56
C MET A 233 -0.13 6.53 0.28
N MET A 234 -1.21 6.94 0.94
CA MET A 234 -2.51 6.26 0.90
C MET A 234 -3.18 6.41 -0.47
N GLY A 235 -3.87 5.36 -0.93
CA GLY A 235 -4.65 5.40 -2.18
C GLY A 235 -3.84 5.15 -3.46
N GLN A 236 -2.57 4.75 -3.35
CA GLN A 236 -1.76 4.45 -4.54
C GLN A 236 -2.34 3.26 -5.34
N ARG A 237 -2.20 3.30 -6.68
CA ARG A 237 -2.65 2.25 -7.61
C ARG A 237 -1.56 1.90 -8.62
N LYS A 238 -0.31 1.76 -8.15
CA LYS A 238 0.87 1.49 -8.98
C LYS A 238 1.56 0.16 -8.69
N LYS A 239 1.43 -0.39 -7.48
CA LYS A 239 2.03 -1.69 -7.14
C LYS A 239 1.40 -2.31 -5.89
N MET A 240 1.44 -3.62 -5.77
CA MET A 240 1.20 -4.30 -4.50
C MET A 240 2.48 -4.26 -3.64
N THR A 241 2.34 -4.08 -2.33
CA THR A 241 3.47 -3.97 -1.41
C THR A 241 4.00 -5.33 -0.99
N PHE A 242 5.22 -5.33 -0.45
CA PHE A 242 5.87 -6.54 0.03
C PHE A 242 5.03 -7.30 1.07
N ASN A 243 4.36 -6.57 1.97
CA ASN A 243 3.56 -7.19 3.02
C ASN A 243 2.26 -7.81 2.49
N GLU A 244 1.68 -7.28 1.42
CA GLU A 244 0.52 -7.87 0.74
C GLU A 244 0.90 -9.21 0.09
N TYR A 245 2.00 -9.26 -0.68
CA TYR A 245 2.52 -10.53 -1.22
C TYR A 245 2.91 -11.52 -0.12
N LYS A 246 3.50 -11.04 0.97
CA LYS A 246 3.82 -11.86 2.14
C LYS A 246 2.57 -12.47 2.75
N GLN A 247 1.47 -11.73 2.87
CA GLN A 247 0.19 -12.25 3.37
C GLN A 247 -0.36 -13.33 2.45
N ILE A 248 -0.36 -13.11 1.13
CA ILE A 248 -0.81 -14.11 0.15
C ILE A 248 0.05 -15.37 0.23
N ASN A 249 1.38 -15.23 0.23
CA ASN A 249 2.28 -16.39 0.32
C ASN A 249 2.12 -17.16 1.64
N LEU A 250 2.03 -16.45 2.77
CA LEU A 250 1.76 -17.06 4.09
C LEU A 250 0.43 -17.81 4.11
N CYS A 251 -0.55 -17.32 3.34
CA CYS A 251 -1.87 -17.90 3.22
C CYS A 251 -1.89 -19.15 2.35
N TYR A 252 -1.38 -19.08 1.13
CA TYR A 252 -1.57 -20.11 0.10
C TYR A 252 -0.34 -21.01 -0.09
N CYS A 253 0.87 -20.49 0.17
CA CYS A 253 2.12 -21.09 -0.26
C CYS A 253 2.87 -21.77 0.88
N ASN A 254 2.18 -22.65 1.61
CA ASN A 254 2.72 -23.27 2.83
C ASN A 254 3.45 -24.61 2.59
N SER A 255 4.01 -24.84 1.38
CA SER A 255 4.79 -26.05 1.06
C SER A 255 5.98 -26.24 2.01
N CYS A 256 6.59 -25.14 2.47
CA CYS A 256 7.69 -25.15 3.43
C CYS A 256 7.27 -25.31 4.90
N ASN A 257 5.97 -25.49 5.21
CA ASN A 257 5.44 -25.62 6.59
C ASN A 257 5.87 -24.47 7.54
N TRP A 258 5.79 -23.24 7.07
CA TRP A 258 6.22 -22.04 7.79
C TRP A 258 5.05 -21.34 8.52
N VAL A 259 3.83 -21.79 8.28
CA VAL A 259 2.61 -21.41 8.98
C VAL A 259 1.90 -22.66 9.48
N ASN A 260 1.30 -22.60 10.66
CA ASN A 260 0.39 -23.64 11.12
C ASN A 260 -0.96 -23.44 10.41
N ASN A 261 -1.35 -24.39 9.56
CA ASN A 261 -2.56 -24.27 8.73
C ASN A 261 -3.82 -24.01 9.56
N THR A 262 -3.94 -24.56 10.77
CA THR A 262 -5.10 -24.36 11.65
C THR A 262 -5.12 -22.97 12.27
N THR A 263 -4.01 -22.54 12.88
CA THR A 263 -3.97 -21.29 13.66
C THR A 263 -3.59 -20.07 12.83
N GLY A 264 -3.01 -20.25 11.64
CA GLY A 264 -2.41 -19.18 10.84
C GLY A 264 -1.16 -18.57 11.47
N LYS A 265 -0.68 -19.09 12.60
CA LYS A 265 0.52 -18.57 13.26
C LYS A 265 1.76 -19.06 12.54
N ARG A 266 2.73 -18.15 12.36
CA ARG A 266 4.06 -18.51 11.84
C ARG A 266 4.72 -19.52 12.76
N ILE A 267 5.17 -20.64 12.19
CA ILE A 267 5.96 -21.64 12.91
C ILE A 267 7.37 -21.08 13.05
N ARG A 268 7.84 -20.92 14.29
CA ARG A 268 9.24 -20.54 14.54
C ARG A 268 10.13 -21.75 14.30
N LYS A 269 11.17 -21.57 13.47
CA LYS A 269 12.36 -22.41 13.32
C LYS A 269 12.10 -23.92 13.47
N THR A 270 11.84 -24.57 12.34
CA THR A 270 12.00 -26.02 12.18
C THR A 270 13.35 -26.32 11.52
N ALA A 271 13.80 -27.57 11.52
CA ALA A 271 14.97 -28.00 10.74
C ALA A 271 14.82 -27.74 9.22
N SER A 272 13.58 -27.52 8.75
CA SER A 272 13.23 -27.27 7.34
C SER A 272 12.94 -25.80 7.00
N THR A 273 12.82 -24.88 7.98
CA THR A 273 12.40 -23.49 7.71
C THR A 273 13.52 -22.49 7.98
N THR A 274 13.80 -21.70 6.96
CA THR A 274 14.87 -20.70 6.94
C THR A 274 14.59 -19.50 7.85
N SER A 275 15.61 -19.05 8.60
CA SER A 275 15.51 -17.88 9.50
C SER A 275 15.69 -16.55 8.74
N CYS A 276 14.63 -16.08 8.09
CA CYS A 276 14.64 -14.78 7.39
C CYS A 276 14.80 -13.59 8.35
N LYS A 277 15.68 -12.66 7.99
CA LYS A 277 15.95 -11.41 8.70
C LYS A 277 15.12 -10.26 8.15
N ASN A 278 15.13 -9.14 8.87
CA ASN A 278 14.56 -7.86 8.44
C ASN A 278 13.13 -7.98 7.88
N GLY A 279 12.25 -8.75 8.50
CA GLY A 279 10.85 -8.87 8.03
C GLY A 279 10.63 -9.76 6.80
N GLY A 280 11.68 -10.36 6.24
CA GLY A 280 11.61 -11.34 5.16
C GLY A 280 10.84 -12.61 5.52
N TYR A 281 10.49 -13.39 4.50
CA TYR A 281 9.78 -14.65 4.64
C TYR A 281 10.33 -15.72 3.70
N PRO A 282 10.17 -17.03 4.01
CA PRO A 282 10.66 -18.11 3.16
C PRO A 282 10.14 -17.99 1.73
N ASP A 283 11.02 -18.28 0.77
CA ASP A 283 10.64 -18.34 -0.63
C ASP A 283 9.70 -19.54 -0.88
N PHE A 284 8.64 -19.31 -1.66
CA PHE A 284 7.60 -20.31 -1.91
C PHE A 284 8.04 -21.41 -2.89
N ASN A 285 9.10 -21.19 -3.65
CA ASN A 285 9.73 -22.16 -4.55
C ASN A 285 10.97 -22.81 -3.93
N ASP A 286 11.72 -22.09 -3.10
CA ASP A 286 12.96 -22.57 -2.46
C ASP A 286 12.98 -22.31 -0.95
N CYS A 287 12.58 -23.30 -0.16
CA CYS A 287 12.52 -23.20 1.30
C CYS A 287 13.88 -22.88 1.98
N SER A 288 15.02 -22.98 1.26
CA SER A 288 16.36 -22.65 1.76
C SER A 288 16.70 -21.16 1.70
N LYS A 289 15.85 -20.34 1.05
CA LYS A 289 16.04 -18.90 0.87
C LYS A 289 14.82 -18.11 1.33
N CYS A 290 14.97 -16.79 1.34
CA CYS A 290 13.95 -15.84 1.73
C CYS A 290 13.66 -14.85 0.62
N ILE A 291 12.39 -14.47 0.50
CA ILE A 291 11.95 -13.29 -0.22
C ILE A 291 12.14 -12.07 0.69
N CYS A 292 12.84 -11.06 0.18
CA CYS A 292 13.34 -9.94 0.97
C CYS A 292 12.56 -8.65 0.74
N PRO A 293 12.30 -7.85 1.80
CA PRO A 293 11.66 -6.56 1.62
C PRO A 293 12.54 -5.61 0.81
N THR A 294 11.92 -4.60 0.23
CA THR A 294 12.63 -3.54 -0.50
C THR A 294 13.81 -3.02 0.33
N GLY A 295 14.99 -2.96 -0.30
CA GLY A 295 16.25 -2.50 0.31
C GLY A 295 17.09 -3.58 0.98
N TYR A 296 16.56 -4.80 1.13
CA TYR A 296 17.29 -5.94 1.68
C TYR A 296 17.52 -7.03 0.63
N THR A 297 18.62 -7.76 0.75
CA THR A 297 19.02 -8.83 -0.16
C THR A 297 19.82 -9.91 0.59
N GLY A 298 20.34 -10.90 -0.13
CA GLY A 298 20.98 -12.10 0.44
C GLY A 298 19.96 -13.22 0.67
N ASN A 299 20.46 -14.45 0.85
CA ASN A 299 19.61 -15.63 0.97
C ASN A 299 18.68 -15.56 2.19
N PHE A 300 19.03 -14.78 3.22
CA PHE A 300 18.28 -14.63 4.45
C PHE A 300 17.85 -13.19 4.71
N CYS A 301 17.91 -12.31 3.71
CA CYS A 301 17.62 -10.88 3.83
C CYS A 301 18.52 -10.14 4.83
N GLU A 302 19.75 -10.64 5.00
CA GLU A 302 20.74 -10.13 5.93
C GLU A 302 21.59 -8.99 5.36
N LYS A 303 21.62 -8.85 4.04
CA LYS A 303 22.37 -7.83 3.33
C LYS A 303 21.47 -6.67 2.94
N ILE A 304 22.10 -5.53 2.65
CA ILE A 304 21.45 -4.33 2.13
C ILE A 304 21.83 -4.21 0.67
N ILE A 305 20.90 -3.76 -0.16
CA ILE A 305 21.19 -3.49 -1.56
C ILE A 305 22.34 -2.50 -1.70
N THR A 306 23.19 -2.72 -2.70
CA THR A 306 24.40 -1.92 -2.94
C THR A 306 24.02 -0.49 -3.34
N SER A 307 24.72 0.49 -2.78
CA SER A 307 24.62 1.91 -3.17
C SER A 307 25.57 2.24 -4.31
N ASP A 308 25.30 3.33 -5.03
CA ASP A 308 26.27 3.89 -5.98
C ASP A 308 27.58 4.25 -5.24
N GLU A 309 28.73 4.03 -5.87
CA GLU A 309 30.05 4.24 -5.24
C GLU A 309 30.23 5.67 -4.72
N LYS A 310 29.70 6.65 -5.45
CA LYS A 310 29.75 8.08 -5.10
C LYS A 310 28.93 8.47 -3.86
N CYS A 311 28.12 7.58 -3.31
CA CYS A 311 27.45 7.79 -2.03
C CYS A 311 28.44 7.84 -0.86
N GLY A 312 29.67 7.32 -1.03
CA GLY A 312 30.65 7.22 0.03
C GLY A 312 30.23 6.23 1.12
N PRO A 313 30.54 6.49 2.40
CA PRO A 313 30.11 5.64 3.51
C PRO A 313 28.59 5.54 3.60
N THR A 314 28.07 4.32 3.61
CA THR A 314 26.61 4.05 3.61
C THR A 314 26.16 3.26 4.85
N SER A 315 27.08 2.82 5.70
CA SER A 315 26.78 2.12 6.95
C SER A 315 27.41 2.85 8.13
N PHE A 316 26.60 3.18 9.12
CA PHE A 316 27.00 4.00 10.26
C PHE A 316 26.61 3.35 11.58
N ASN A 317 27.58 3.24 12.49
CA ASN A 317 27.31 2.96 13.90
C ASN A 317 26.89 4.26 14.59
N VAL A 318 25.66 4.28 15.08
CA VAL A 318 25.03 5.46 15.65
C VAL A 318 25.47 5.64 17.10
N ASN A 319 26.08 6.77 17.41
CA ASN A 319 26.48 7.15 18.77
C ASN A 319 25.64 8.33 19.28
N LYS A 320 25.96 8.86 20.47
CA LYS A 320 25.22 9.98 21.08
C LYS A 320 25.44 11.32 20.37
N THR A 321 26.50 11.45 19.57
CA THR A 321 26.83 12.67 18.83
C THR A 321 25.97 12.75 17.57
N GLY A 322 25.29 13.88 17.39
CA GLY A 322 24.52 14.14 16.18
C GLY A 322 25.44 14.19 14.97
N THR A 323 25.23 13.28 14.01
CA THR A 323 25.99 13.24 12.75
C THR A 323 25.11 13.74 11.61
N PRO A 324 25.45 14.87 10.95
CA PRO A 324 24.70 15.33 9.78
C PRO A 324 25.16 14.61 8.51
N ILE A 325 24.22 14.31 7.62
CA ILE A 325 24.46 13.75 6.28
C ILE A 325 23.72 14.59 5.25
N ILE A 326 24.38 14.80 4.12
CA ILE A 326 23.84 15.49 2.94
C ILE A 326 23.98 14.53 1.76
N LEU A 327 22.86 14.18 1.14
CA LEU A 327 22.81 13.42 -0.10
C LEU A 327 22.24 14.33 -1.17
N GLN A 328 22.96 14.49 -2.28
CA GLN A 328 22.58 15.40 -3.36
C GLN A 328 22.86 14.77 -4.72
N ASP A 329 22.32 15.37 -5.78
CA ASP A 329 22.51 14.93 -7.16
C ASP A 329 21.87 13.58 -7.50
N LYS A 330 22.08 13.17 -8.76
CA LYS A 330 21.58 11.92 -9.34
C LYS A 330 22.37 10.72 -8.82
N MET A 331 21.97 10.11 -7.72
CA MET A 331 22.57 8.89 -7.17
C MET A 331 21.56 8.06 -6.38
N ASN A 332 21.79 6.75 -6.29
CA ASN A 332 21.01 5.85 -5.46
C ASN A 332 21.82 5.41 -4.24
N CYS A 333 21.42 5.89 -3.05
CA CYS A 333 22.09 5.57 -1.79
C CYS A 333 21.14 4.86 -0.82
N TYR A 334 21.66 3.84 -0.16
CA TYR A 334 20.97 3.07 0.87
C TYR A 334 21.75 3.21 2.17
N ILE A 335 21.36 4.18 2.98
CA ILE A 335 22.05 4.53 4.22
C ILE A 335 21.52 3.68 5.37
N PHE A 336 22.37 2.81 5.89
CA PHE A 336 22.09 1.97 7.04
C PHE A 336 22.63 2.59 8.33
N LEU A 337 21.73 2.81 9.27
CA LEU A 337 22.06 3.30 10.60
C LEU A 337 21.84 2.19 11.60
N LYS A 338 22.85 1.86 12.40
CA LYS A 338 22.80 0.81 13.42
C LYS A 338 23.18 1.38 14.79
N ALA A 339 22.28 1.29 15.75
CA ALA A 339 22.56 1.60 17.16
C ALA A 339 22.86 0.33 17.95
N ASP A 340 23.35 0.51 19.17
CA ASP A 340 23.59 -0.57 20.13
C ASP A 340 22.33 -1.41 20.36
N SER A 341 22.52 -2.66 20.77
CA SER A 341 21.42 -3.55 21.17
C SER A 341 20.59 -2.88 22.28
N ASN A 342 19.27 -2.85 22.09
CA ASN A 342 18.28 -2.18 22.96
C ASN A 342 18.23 -0.64 22.91
N LYS A 343 19.04 0.00 22.05
CA LYS A 343 18.92 1.45 21.80
C LYS A 343 18.08 1.74 20.56
N LYS A 344 17.58 2.96 20.49
CA LYS A 344 16.84 3.49 19.34
C LYS A 344 17.66 4.58 18.67
N ILE A 345 17.18 5.04 17.52
CA ILE A 345 17.79 6.09 16.72
C ILE A 345 16.78 7.23 16.63
N SER A 346 17.22 8.43 16.98
CA SER A 346 16.51 9.66 16.64
C SER A 346 17.06 10.16 15.32
N LEU A 347 16.21 10.21 14.30
CA LEU A 347 16.51 10.74 12.98
C LEU A 347 15.74 12.04 12.78
N GLN A 348 16.45 13.13 12.54
CA GLN A 348 15.87 14.43 12.22
C GLN A 348 16.15 14.75 10.76
N ILE A 349 15.13 14.73 9.93
CA ILE A 349 15.21 15.09 8.52
C ILE A 349 14.99 16.59 8.42
N THR A 350 15.99 17.29 7.89
CA THR A 350 16.05 18.76 7.90
C THR A 350 15.60 19.39 6.62
N TYR A 351 15.82 18.71 5.49
CA TYR A 351 15.37 19.18 4.19
C TYR A 351 15.21 18.00 3.23
N VAL A 352 14.17 18.04 2.40
CA VAL A 352 13.95 17.09 1.32
C VAL A 352 13.57 17.85 0.06
N ASN A 353 14.20 17.48 -1.06
CA ASN A 353 13.75 17.77 -2.41
C ASN A 353 13.82 16.47 -3.21
N ALA A 354 12.76 15.67 -3.08
CA ALA A 354 12.59 14.38 -3.74
C ALA A 354 11.79 14.54 -5.04
N PRO A 355 11.91 13.59 -5.99
CA PRO A 355 11.03 13.54 -7.15
C PRO A 355 9.54 13.51 -6.75
N HIS A 356 8.69 14.12 -7.57
CA HIS A 356 7.25 14.14 -7.40
C HIS A 356 6.56 14.19 -8.75
N ASN A 357 5.53 13.35 -8.95
CA ASN A 357 4.83 13.24 -10.23
C ASN A 357 3.30 13.19 -10.10
N GLY A 358 2.73 13.62 -8.98
CA GLY A 358 1.28 13.63 -8.76
C GLY A 358 0.92 13.45 -7.29
N ASP A 359 -0.37 13.33 -6.99
CA ASP A 359 -0.88 13.47 -5.62
C ASP A 359 -0.44 12.36 -4.65
N THR A 360 -0.06 11.19 -5.16
CA THR A 360 0.34 10.04 -4.34
C THR A 360 1.85 9.77 -4.43
N CYS A 361 2.48 9.67 -3.26
CA CYS A 361 3.89 9.36 -3.09
C CYS A 361 4.12 7.85 -3.11
N THR A 362 4.87 7.37 -4.10
CA THR A 362 5.08 5.94 -4.35
C THR A 362 6.55 5.54 -4.26
N GLU A 363 6.81 4.29 -3.86
CA GLU A 363 8.16 3.80 -3.49
C GLU A 363 9.18 3.80 -4.65
N ASP A 364 8.71 3.81 -5.90
CA ASP A 364 9.54 3.87 -7.11
C ASP A 364 10.33 5.18 -7.20
N ILE A 365 9.72 6.31 -6.81
CA ILE A 365 10.30 7.65 -6.96
C ILE A 365 10.69 8.32 -5.63
N ALA A 366 10.08 7.91 -4.52
CA ALA A 366 10.23 8.57 -3.24
C ALA A 366 11.59 8.30 -2.58
N TYR A 367 12.00 9.21 -1.70
CA TYR A 367 12.94 8.84 -0.64
C TYR A 367 12.17 8.07 0.42
N GLN A 368 12.78 7.03 1.00
CA GLN A 368 12.09 6.15 1.94
C GLN A 368 12.88 6.01 3.23
N VAL A 369 12.18 6.00 4.37
CA VAL A 369 12.77 5.78 5.69
C VAL A 369 12.12 4.58 6.38
N LYS A 370 12.82 3.45 6.45
CA LYS A 370 12.40 2.24 7.17
C LYS A 370 12.84 2.27 8.63
N TYR A 371 12.19 3.08 9.45
CA TYR A 371 12.48 3.24 10.89
C TYR A 371 11.65 2.31 11.80
N ARG A 372 10.55 1.75 11.30
CA ARG A 372 9.65 0.84 12.02
C ARG A 372 10.27 -0.55 12.23
N LYS A 373 9.73 -1.35 13.15
CA LYS A 373 10.28 -2.64 13.55
C LYS A 373 10.14 -3.69 12.44
N ASP A 374 8.96 -3.76 11.83
CA ASP A 374 8.74 -4.58 10.64
C ASP A 374 9.32 -3.84 9.42
N LYS A 375 10.38 -4.39 8.84
CA LYS A 375 10.99 -3.83 7.62
C LYS A 375 10.26 -4.29 6.35
N GLY A 376 9.30 -5.21 6.48
CA GLY A 376 8.39 -5.62 5.41
C GLY A 376 7.45 -4.50 4.96
N ALA A 377 6.86 -3.77 5.91
CA ALA A 377 5.99 -2.63 5.62
C ALA A 377 6.77 -1.52 4.89
N THR A 378 6.10 -0.83 3.96
CA THR A 378 6.69 0.36 3.33
C THR A 378 7.02 1.42 4.40
N GLY A 379 8.24 1.95 4.32
CA GLY A 379 8.71 3.01 5.22
C GLY A 379 8.03 4.34 4.95
N LEU A 380 8.34 5.38 5.72
CA LEU A 380 7.85 6.73 5.41
C LEU A 380 8.40 7.16 4.06
N LEU A 381 7.51 7.46 3.11
CA LEU A 381 7.88 7.98 1.79
C LEU A 381 7.85 9.51 1.81
N LEU A 382 8.88 10.11 1.24
CA LEU A 382 9.05 11.56 1.14
C LEU A 382 9.15 11.91 -0.35
N CYS A 383 8.19 12.70 -0.84
CA CYS A 383 8.09 13.13 -2.22
C CYS A 383 7.98 14.64 -2.30
N GLY A 384 8.57 15.23 -3.32
CA GLY A 384 8.57 16.68 -3.48
C GLY A 384 9.40 17.35 -2.40
N HIS A 385 8.94 18.52 -1.97
CA HIS A 385 9.75 19.43 -1.18
C HIS A 385 9.24 19.59 0.26
N HIS A 386 10.11 19.32 1.23
CA HIS A 386 9.83 19.44 2.66
C HIS A 386 10.88 20.33 3.34
N GLN A 387 10.43 21.47 3.88
CA GLN A 387 11.27 22.40 4.66
C GLN A 387 11.05 22.31 6.18
N LYS A 388 10.00 21.60 6.62
CA LYS A 388 9.73 21.39 8.04
C LYS A 388 10.53 20.20 8.55
N PHE A 389 11.06 20.32 9.76
CA PHE A 389 11.76 19.22 10.41
C PHE A 389 10.81 18.04 10.63
N ILE A 390 11.20 16.86 10.15
CA ILE A 390 10.52 15.60 10.45
C ILE A 390 11.41 14.85 11.44
N THR A 391 10.88 14.51 12.61
CA THR A 391 11.65 13.83 13.66
C THR A 391 11.09 12.44 13.89
N LEU A 392 11.86 11.42 13.50
CA LEU A 392 11.48 10.02 13.62
C LEU A 392 12.29 9.36 14.75
N LYS A 393 11.59 8.65 15.63
CA LYS A 393 12.23 7.73 16.60
C LYS A 393 12.06 6.31 16.10
N SER A 394 13.15 5.58 15.89
CA SER A 394 13.09 4.20 15.40
C SER A 394 12.42 3.26 16.41
N GLU A 395 11.69 2.27 15.90
CA GLU A 395 11.07 1.23 16.74
C GLU A 395 12.05 0.08 17.05
N SER A 396 13.11 -0.07 16.24
CA SER A 396 14.20 -1.02 16.42
C SER A 396 15.54 -0.28 16.53
N ASN A 397 16.65 -1.01 16.76
CA ASN A 397 17.99 -0.43 16.78
C ASN A 397 18.58 -0.16 15.39
N SER A 398 17.74 -0.04 14.35
CA SER A 398 18.21 0.23 13.00
C SER A 398 17.22 1.02 12.16
N ILE A 399 17.76 1.87 11.29
CA ILE A 399 17.03 2.57 10.24
C ILE A 399 17.73 2.25 8.91
N LEU A 400 16.95 2.01 7.86
CA LEU A 400 17.44 2.00 6.49
C LEU A 400 16.77 3.16 5.73
N LEU A 401 17.58 4.04 5.16
CA LEU A 401 17.16 5.21 4.41
C LEU A 401 17.52 5.05 2.94
N PHE A 402 16.59 5.42 2.07
CA PHE A 402 16.67 5.26 0.63
C PHE A 402 16.67 6.65 0.04
N TYR A 403 17.74 6.99 -0.66
CA TYR A 403 17.84 8.19 -1.46
C TYR A 403 17.91 7.78 -2.92
N LYS A 404 16.93 8.22 -3.71
CA LYS A 404 16.83 7.93 -5.15
C LYS A 404 16.89 9.23 -5.93
N GLY A 405 18.07 9.83 -6.00
CA GLY A 405 18.28 11.08 -6.70
C GLY A 405 18.22 10.89 -8.22
N ILE A 406 17.41 11.68 -8.91
CA ILE A 406 17.22 11.59 -10.36
C ILE A 406 17.83 12.76 -11.14
N SER A 407 18.18 13.85 -10.46
CA SER A 407 18.68 15.10 -11.05
C SER A 407 19.64 15.83 -10.11
N GLY A 408 20.33 16.87 -10.61
CA GLY A 408 21.17 17.75 -9.79
C GLY A 408 20.43 18.57 -8.73
N HIS A 409 19.08 18.56 -8.77
CA HIS A 409 18.25 19.23 -7.77
C HIS A 409 17.80 18.28 -6.65
N SER A 410 18.01 16.97 -6.83
CA SER A 410 17.70 15.98 -5.79
C SER A 410 18.55 16.27 -4.55
N LEU A 411 17.91 16.36 -3.38
CA LEU A 411 18.58 16.70 -2.12
C LEU A 411 17.86 16.11 -0.92
N MET A 412 18.60 15.50 -0.01
CA MET A 412 18.12 15.12 1.31
C MET A 412 19.18 15.46 2.35
N THR A 413 18.78 16.17 3.40
CA THR A 413 19.64 16.44 4.55
C THR A 413 18.98 15.90 5.81
N PHE A 414 19.77 15.26 6.65
CA PHE A 414 19.29 14.72 7.91
C PHE A 414 20.43 14.60 8.92
N THR A 415 20.07 14.57 10.19
CA THR A 415 20.98 14.28 11.30
C THR A 415 20.45 13.08 12.08
N PHE A 416 21.34 12.21 12.54
CA PHE A 416 20.95 11.09 13.39
C PHE A 416 21.79 11.03 14.66
N LYS A 417 21.20 10.48 15.73
CA LYS A 417 21.87 10.18 17.00
C LYS A 417 21.20 9.02 17.72
N GLN A 418 21.92 8.42 18.64
CA GLN A 418 21.38 7.38 19.52
C GLN A 418 20.36 8.00 20.47
N ALA A 419 19.24 7.31 20.64
CA ALA A 419 18.18 7.63 21.57
C ALA A 419 17.94 6.45 22.51
N ASP A 420 17.41 6.76 23.70
CA ASP A 420 17.01 5.76 24.67
C ASP A 420 15.75 5.00 24.26
#